data_AF-A0A2H9L638-F1
#
_entry.id   AF-A0A2H9L638-F1
#
_cell.length_a   1.000
_cell.length_b   1.000
_cell.length_c   1.000
_cell.angle_alpha   90.00
_cell.angle_beta   90.00
_cell.angle_gamma   90.00
#
_symmetry.space_group_name_H-M   'P 1'
#
loop_
_entity.id
_entity.type
_entity.pdbx_description
1 polymer ?
#
loop_
_entity_poly.entity_id
_entity_poly.type
_entity_poly.pdbx_seq_one_letter_code
_entity_poly.pdbx_strand_id
1 'polypeptide(L)'
;MIDVLGPHSGHPVYTALRQVMLHLAREIDFEYVSLVGLKRHCLFNFRTNAAYYTPFKPERNNIYLTNTNLSCLESWKLLAQNMPMVIVDEYFERGSRIDTLAKLFFRPFRGIPFVSLTKRTHRFHVSMGIGSILIPPAKKKIQGAKKRSYVLYLGRLVDSKNPMLFLELARQFRNEKFVMIGKGQLAEKVAAIAGELGNVKLIQFVEKSDDIYGHLANAKLLVQPAFRDPIGFVVVEALSAQTPVLASRGVGTSDYLPAEWIADPANKNEWVAKTQKILSNLEQNARLAETTFEKEHLNIEDPYFRQAAGKLQLALKSRWPHLTNH
;
A
#
# COMPACT_ATOMS: atom_id res chain seq x y z
N MET A 1 -5.04 -12.56 -5.23
CA MET A 1 -6.21 -11.86 -5.81
C MET A 1 -7.55 -12.39 -5.33
N ILE A 2 -7.71 -13.70 -5.08
CA ILE A 2 -8.95 -14.36 -4.58
C ILE A 2 -9.62 -13.63 -3.39
N ASP A 3 -8.81 -13.03 -2.52
CA ASP A 3 -9.27 -12.37 -1.28
C ASP A 3 -9.26 -10.84 -1.32
N VAL A 4 -8.93 -10.22 -2.46
CA VAL A 4 -8.60 -8.77 -2.55
C VAL A 4 -9.78 -7.85 -2.28
N LEU A 5 -11.00 -8.29 -2.58
CA LEU A 5 -12.23 -7.55 -2.22
C LEU A 5 -13.08 -8.31 -1.20
N GLY A 6 -12.54 -9.41 -0.68
CA GLY A 6 -13.19 -10.23 0.33
C GLY A 6 -13.33 -9.47 1.65
N PRO A 7 -14.30 -9.83 2.50
CA PRO A 7 -14.55 -9.17 3.78
C PRO A 7 -13.37 -9.28 4.77
N HIS A 8 -12.34 -10.10 4.49
CA HIS A 8 -11.23 -10.38 5.41
C HIS A 8 -9.87 -9.78 4.99
N SER A 9 -9.79 -8.97 3.93
CA SER A 9 -8.52 -8.35 3.56
C SER A 9 -8.16 -7.20 4.52
N GLY A 10 -7.40 -7.47 5.58
CA GLY A 10 -6.81 -6.45 6.47
C GLY A 10 -5.70 -5.61 5.82
N HIS A 11 -5.53 -5.74 4.50
CA HIS A 11 -4.45 -5.19 3.71
C HIS A 11 -4.79 -3.79 3.18
N PRO A 12 -4.10 -2.71 3.61
CA PRO A 12 -4.51 -1.32 3.37
C PRO A 12 -4.85 -0.94 1.92
N VAL A 13 -4.07 -1.43 0.94
CA VAL A 13 -4.34 -1.17 -0.49
C VAL A 13 -5.68 -1.76 -0.94
N TYR A 14 -5.96 -2.99 -0.49
CA TYR A 14 -7.13 -3.74 -0.93
C TYR A 14 -8.38 -3.30 -0.16
N THR A 15 -8.24 -2.94 1.11
CA THR A 15 -9.26 -2.22 1.88
C THR A 15 -9.67 -0.93 1.18
N ALA A 16 -8.70 -0.11 0.74
CA ALA A 16 -8.95 1.15 0.04
C ALA A 16 -9.64 0.94 -1.33
N LEU A 17 -9.13 0.00 -2.12
CA LEU A 17 -9.74 -0.38 -3.40
C LEU A 17 -11.19 -0.82 -3.22
N ARG A 18 -11.44 -1.69 -2.23
CA ARG A 18 -12.79 -2.17 -1.89
C ARG A 18 -13.71 -1.03 -1.49
N GLN A 19 -13.23 -0.05 -0.74
CA GLN A 19 -14.03 1.11 -0.34
C GLN A 19 -14.47 1.93 -1.55
N VAL A 20 -13.59 2.14 -2.53
CA VAL A 20 -13.97 2.82 -3.79
C VAL A 20 -14.98 2.00 -4.57
N MET A 21 -14.79 0.69 -4.71
CA MET A 21 -15.73 -0.18 -5.43
C MET A 21 -17.11 -0.22 -4.76
N LEU A 22 -17.16 -0.21 -3.43
CA LEU A 22 -18.41 -0.11 -2.65
C LEU A 22 -19.15 1.20 -2.90
N HIS A 23 -18.44 2.32 -2.96
CA HIS A 23 -19.04 3.60 -3.31
C HIS A 23 -19.53 3.60 -4.76
N LEU A 24 -18.73 3.07 -5.68
CA LEU A 24 -19.05 3.01 -7.10
C LEU A 24 -20.31 2.17 -7.37
N ALA A 25 -20.45 1.03 -6.69
CA ALA A 25 -21.58 0.14 -6.87
C ALA A 25 -22.92 0.66 -6.31
N ARG A 26 -22.91 1.74 -5.51
CA ARG A 26 -24.15 2.44 -5.14
C ARG A 26 -24.69 3.32 -6.27
N GLU A 27 -23.82 3.63 -7.23
CA GLU A 27 -24.04 4.64 -8.26
C GLU A 27 -24.06 4.02 -9.67
N ILE A 28 -23.66 2.75 -9.79
CA ILE A 28 -23.57 1.97 -11.03
C ILE A 28 -24.07 0.55 -10.73
N ASP A 29 -25.21 0.16 -11.31
CA ASP A 29 -25.93 -1.08 -11.03
C ASP A 29 -25.36 -2.31 -11.78
N PHE A 30 -24.22 -2.87 -11.35
CA PHE A 30 -23.58 -4.00 -12.05
C PHE A 30 -22.74 -4.91 -11.15
N GLU A 31 -22.34 -6.05 -11.70
CA GLU A 31 -21.47 -7.03 -11.04
C GLU A 31 -20.01 -6.81 -11.40
N TYR A 32 -19.12 -6.84 -10.39
CA TYR A 32 -17.69 -6.68 -10.61
C TYR A 32 -17.03 -8.04 -10.65
N VAL A 33 -16.26 -8.28 -11.71
CA VAL A 33 -15.59 -9.56 -11.91
C VAL A 33 -14.09 -9.36 -11.74
N SER A 34 -13.52 -9.88 -10.65
CA SER A 34 -12.08 -9.94 -10.45
C SER A 34 -11.51 -11.21 -11.10
N LEU A 35 -10.45 -11.04 -11.88
CA LEU A 35 -9.80 -12.13 -12.59
C LEU A 35 -8.83 -12.88 -11.66
N VAL A 36 -9.08 -14.17 -11.42
CA VAL A 36 -8.21 -15.00 -10.60
C VAL A 36 -7.69 -16.20 -11.38
N GLY A 37 -6.42 -16.11 -11.80
CA GLY A 37 -5.77 -17.20 -12.51
C GLY A 37 -6.55 -17.60 -13.78
N LEU A 38 -6.27 -18.79 -14.31
CA LEU A 38 -6.74 -19.18 -15.64
C LEU A 38 -8.16 -19.79 -15.69
N LYS A 39 -8.82 -20.08 -14.56
CA LYS A 39 -10.03 -20.95 -14.56
C LYS A 39 -11.24 -20.51 -13.72
N ARG A 40 -11.13 -19.59 -12.76
CA ARG A 40 -12.25 -19.17 -11.91
C ARG A 40 -12.20 -17.67 -11.64
N HIS A 41 -13.29 -16.96 -11.87
CA HIS A 41 -13.41 -15.53 -11.62
C HIS A 41 -14.24 -15.30 -10.37
N CYS A 42 -13.85 -14.33 -9.56
CA CYS A 42 -14.65 -13.91 -8.42
C CYS A 42 -15.61 -12.82 -8.90
N LEU A 43 -16.90 -13.13 -8.88
CA LEU A 43 -17.93 -12.16 -9.10
C LEU A 43 -18.40 -11.64 -7.75
N PHE A 44 -18.37 -10.31 -7.61
CA PHE A 44 -18.79 -9.63 -6.41
C PHE A 44 -20.04 -8.81 -6.69
N ASN A 45 -21.14 -9.21 -6.06
CA ASN A 45 -22.39 -8.48 -6.09
C ASN A 45 -22.39 -7.51 -4.90
N PHE A 46 -22.11 -6.24 -5.16
CA PHE A 46 -21.97 -5.24 -4.10
C PHE A 46 -23.29 -4.82 -3.45
N ARG A 47 -24.45 -5.06 -4.09
CA ARG A 47 -25.77 -4.82 -3.48
C ARG A 47 -26.04 -5.82 -2.35
N THR A 48 -25.69 -7.08 -2.57
CA THR A 48 -25.86 -8.18 -1.60
C THR A 48 -24.61 -8.45 -0.75
N ASN A 49 -23.48 -7.83 -1.11
CA ASN A 49 -22.16 -8.11 -0.55
C ASN A 49 -21.74 -9.60 -0.70
N ALA A 50 -22.33 -10.31 -1.68
CA ALA A 50 -22.05 -11.71 -1.95
C ALA A 50 -20.90 -11.86 -2.95
N ALA A 51 -20.09 -12.91 -2.76
CA ALA A 51 -19.02 -13.29 -3.68
C ALA A 51 -19.23 -14.74 -4.13
N TYR A 52 -19.11 -14.99 -5.43
CA TYR A 52 -19.19 -16.34 -5.99
C TYR A 52 -18.19 -16.55 -7.13
N TYR A 53 -17.86 -17.81 -7.41
CA TYR A 53 -16.86 -18.16 -8.41
C TYR A 53 -17.52 -18.73 -9.66
N THR A 54 -17.18 -18.17 -10.82
CA THR A 54 -17.73 -18.59 -12.12
C THR A 54 -16.62 -18.76 -13.18
N PRO A 55 -16.77 -19.66 -14.17
CA PRO A 55 -15.90 -19.69 -15.34
C PRO A 55 -15.92 -18.38 -16.14
N PHE A 56 -14.88 -18.09 -16.92
CA PHE A 56 -14.85 -16.86 -17.72
C PHE A 56 -15.89 -16.90 -18.85
N LYS A 57 -16.96 -16.12 -18.71
CA LYS A 57 -17.91 -15.82 -19.78
C LYS A 57 -18.19 -14.32 -19.76
N PRO A 58 -17.58 -13.53 -20.66
CA PRO A 58 -17.73 -12.08 -20.64
C PRO A 58 -19.16 -11.66 -21.02
N GLU A 59 -19.81 -10.85 -20.18
CA GLU A 59 -21.15 -10.32 -20.40
C GLU A 59 -21.14 -8.79 -20.38
N ARG A 60 -21.87 -8.15 -21.29
CA ARG A 60 -21.77 -6.70 -21.54
C ARG A 60 -22.16 -5.83 -20.36
N ASN A 61 -22.94 -6.37 -19.43
CA ASN A 61 -23.37 -5.69 -18.23
C ASN A 61 -22.34 -5.81 -17.09
N ASN A 62 -21.34 -6.68 -17.19
CA ASN A 62 -20.36 -6.82 -16.11
C ASN A 62 -19.20 -5.83 -16.27
N ILE A 63 -18.71 -5.31 -15.14
CA ILE A 63 -17.51 -4.48 -15.09
C ILE A 63 -16.35 -5.36 -14.62
N TYR A 64 -15.35 -5.53 -15.47
CA TYR A 64 -14.22 -6.41 -15.18
C TYR A 64 -13.09 -5.64 -14.49
N LEU A 65 -12.68 -6.11 -13.31
CA LEU A 65 -11.49 -5.60 -12.62
C LEU A 65 -10.30 -6.47 -13.00
N THR A 66 -9.36 -5.89 -13.75
CA THR A 66 -8.19 -6.60 -14.27
C THR A 66 -6.89 -6.01 -13.74
N ASN A 67 -5.86 -6.85 -13.60
CA ASN A 67 -4.51 -6.41 -13.24
C ASN A 67 -3.72 -6.01 -14.50
N THR A 68 -2.51 -5.46 -14.31
CA THR A 68 -1.63 -4.90 -15.34
C THR A 68 -1.66 -5.62 -16.70
N ASN A 69 -1.87 -4.83 -17.75
CA ASN A 69 -2.04 -5.27 -19.14
C ASN A 69 -0.83 -5.98 -19.77
N LEU A 70 0.35 -5.82 -19.18
CA LEU A 70 1.58 -6.44 -19.68
C LEU A 70 1.64 -7.95 -19.44
N SER A 71 0.85 -8.45 -18.48
CA SER A 71 0.92 -9.84 -18.02
C SER A 71 -0.40 -10.60 -18.02
N CYS A 72 -1.52 -9.93 -18.32
CA CYS A 72 -2.86 -10.52 -18.21
C CYS A 72 -3.52 -10.63 -19.59
N LEU A 73 -3.59 -11.86 -20.13
CA LEU A 73 -4.22 -12.16 -21.42
C LEU A 73 -5.70 -11.76 -21.45
N GLU A 74 -6.36 -11.81 -20.30
CA GLU A 74 -7.75 -11.46 -20.12
C GLU A 74 -8.01 -9.97 -20.38
N SER A 75 -7.09 -9.07 -20.00
CA SER A 75 -7.22 -7.62 -20.29
C SER A 75 -7.30 -7.39 -21.80
N TRP A 76 -6.49 -8.12 -22.58
CA TRP A 76 -6.51 -8.06 -24.05
C TRP A 76 -7.77 -8.66 -24.65
N LYS A 77 -8.27 -9.79 -24.12
CA LYS A 77 -9.54 -10.39 -24.56
C LYS A 77 -10.71 -9.45 -24.34
N LEU A 78 -10.81 -8.87 -23.15
CA LEU A 78 -11.82 -7.89 -22.81
C LEU A 78 -11.72 -6.65 -23.72
N LEU A 79 -10.50 -6.22 -24.04
CA LEU A 79 -10.27 -5.04 -24.90
C LEU A 79 -10.74 -5.32 -26.32
N ALA A 80 -10.37 -6.48 -26.88
CA ALA A 80 -10.78 -6.90 -28.23
C ALA A 80 -12.31 -7.02 -28.37
N GLN A 81 -13.00 -7.37 -27.27
CA GLN A 81 -14.47 -7.47 -27.22
C GLN A 81 -15.15 -6.16 -26.78
N ASN A 82 -14.39 -5.08 -26.54
CA ASN A 82 -14.85 -3.80 -26.01
C ASN A 82 -15.70 -3.93 -24.73
N MET A 83 -15.33 -4.85 -23.84
CA MET A 83 -16.04 -5.12 -22.59
C MET A 83 -15.76 -4.04 -21.54
N PRO A 84 -16.76 -3.66 -20.72
CA PRO A 84 -16.54 -2.73 -19.61
C PRO A 84 -15.47 -3.22 -18.65
N MET A 85 -14.42 -2.43 -18.43
CA MET A 85 -13.34 -2.84 -17.54
C MET A 85 -12.69 -1.66 -16.83
N VAL A 86 -12.06 -1.97 -15.71
CA VAL A 86 -11.15 -1.11 -14.96
C VAL A 86 -9.84 -1.84 -14.78
N ILE A 87 -8.75 -1.19 -15.15
CA ILE A 87 -7.41 -1.74 -14.97
C ILE A 87 -6.86 -1.23 -13.65
N VAL A 88 -6.60 -2.15 -12.73
CA VAL A 88 -5.93 -1.87 -11.46
C VAL A 88 -4.46 -2.20 -11.63
N ASP A 89 -3.60 -1.22 -11.41
CA ASP A 89 -2.18 -1.39 -11.55
C ASP A 89 -1.41 -0.97 -10.30
N GLU A 90 -0.36 -1.73 -10.06
CA GLU A 90 0.65 -1.50 -9.05
C GLU A 90 2.02 -1.60 -9.71
N TYR A 91 2.21 -0.84 -10.80
CA TYR A 91 3.46 -0.81 -11.54
C TYR A 91 4.60 -0.36 -10.64
N PHE A 92 5.53 -1.29 -10.39
CA PHE A 92 6.78 -1.02 -9.70
C PHE A 92 7.84 -0.71 -10.76
N GLU A 93 8.34 0.53 -10.73
CA GLU A 93 9.35 1.05 -11.65
C GLU A 93 10.57 0.12 -11.75
N ARG A 94 10.83 -0.43 -12.94
CA ARG A 94 11.97 -1.34 -13.22
C ARG A 94 13.13 -0.66 -13.96
N GLY A 95 13.08 0.67 -14.16
CA GLY A 95 14.15 1.47 -14.77
C GLY A 95 13.83 1.99 -16.18
N SER A 96 14.54 3.05 -16.59
CA SER A 96 14.21 3.95 -17.70
C SER A 96 14.07 3.31 -19.10
N ARG A 97 14.80 2.22 -19.39
CA ARG A 97 14.71 1.52 -20.69
C ARG A 97 13.41 0.74 -20.86
N ILE A 98 12.87 0.19 -19.77
CA ILE A 98 11.62 -0.58 -19.78
C ILE A 98 10.43 0.35 -20.01
N ASP A 99 10.50 1.59 -19.53
CA ASP A 99 9.42 2.56 -19.64
C ASP A 99 9.14 2.99 -21.10
N THR A 100 10.15 2.97 -21.97
CA THR A 100 9.97 3.28 -23.40
C THR A 100 9.28 2.15 -24.15
N LEU A 101 9.59 0.90 -23.82
CA LEU A 101 8.91 -0.25 -24.43
C LEU A 101 7.49 -0.40 -23.86
N ALA A 102 7.33 -0.17 -22.55
CA ALA A 102 6.03 -0.15 -21.89
C ALA A 102 5.08 0.83 -22.60
N LYS A 103 5.59 1.98 -23.08
CA LYS A 103 4.78 2.95 -23.83
C LYS A 103 3.95 2.33 -24.95
N LEU A 104 4.54 1.42 -25.73
CA LEU A 104 3.87 0.78 -26.86
C LEU A 104 2.72 -0.13 -26.39
N PHE A 105 2.93 -0.88 -25.31
CA PHE A 105 1.94 -1.81 -24.78
C PHE A 105 0.73 -1.13 -24.13
N PHE A 106 0.88 0.09 -23.60
CA PHE A 106 -0.24 0.83 -23.03
C PHE A 106 -1.10 1.57 -24.07
N ARG A 107 -0.62 1.79 -25.30
CA ARG A 107 -1.37 2.53 -26.34
C ARG A 107 -2.76 1.95 -26.64
N PRO A 108 -2.94 0.63 -26.79
CA PRO A 108 -4.27 0.05 -27.06
C PRO A 108 -5.28 0.29 -25.94
N PHE A 109 -4.81 0.55 -24.72
CA PHE A 109 -5.65 0.75 -23.54
C PHE A 109 -5.96 2.24 -23.25
N ARG A 110 -5.59 3.15 -24.17
CA ARG A 110 -6.00 4.55 -24.04
C ARG A 110 -7.53 4.67 -24.04
N GLY A 111 -8.06 5.43 -23.07
CA GLY A 111 -9.50 5.58 -22.87
C GLY A 111 -10.14 4.50 -22.00
N ILE A 112 -9.39 3.47 -21.59
CA ILE A 112 -9.82 2.58 -20.51
C ILE A 112 -9.56 3.29 -19.17
N PRO A 113 -10.47 3.22 -18.18
CA PRO A 113 -10.20 3.74 -16.84
C PRO A 113 -9.12 2.95 -16.11
N PHE A 114 -8.08 3.64 -15.62
CA PHE A 114 -7.03 3.05 -14.79
C PHE A 114 -7.16 3.46 -13.33
N VAL A 115 -6.91 2.51 -12.43
CA VAL A 115 -6.75 2.70 -11.00
C VAL A 115 -5.29 2.42 -10.64
N SER A 116 -4.62 3.40 -10.06
CA SER A 116 -3.25 3.24 -9.56
C SER A 116 -3.27 3.05 -8.04
N LEU A 117 -2.59 2.03 -7.54
CA LEU A 117 -2.53 1.75 -6.10
C LEU A 117 -1.38 2.49 -5.38
N THR A 118 -0.48 3.12 -6.14
CA THR A 118 0.63 3.92 -5.60
C THR A 118 0.78 5.24 -6.36
N LYS A 119 1.34 6.26 -5.69
CA LYS A 119 1.69 7.53 -6.34
C LYS A 119 2.65 7.35 -7.53
N ARG A 120 3.61 6.42 -7.41
CA ARG A 120 4.58 6.14 -8.47
C ARG A 120 3.91 5.61 -9.73
N THR A 121 3.04 4.61 -9.57
CA THR A 121 2.22 4.07 -10.66
C THR A 121 1.32 5.14 -11.28
N HIS A 122 0.72 6.00 -10.45
CA HIS A 122 -0.10 7.10 -10.94
C HIS A 122 0.70 8.11 -11.77
N ARG A 123 1.88 8.54 -11.29
CA ARG A 123 2.77 9.43 -12.07
C ARG A 123 3.20 8.79 -13.38
N PHE A 124 3.52 7.50 -13.36
CA PHE A 124 3.85 6.74 -14.56
C PHE A 124 2.69 6.76 -15.57
N HIS A 125 1.47 6.41 -15.15
CA HIS A 125 0.29 6.46 -16.04
C HIS A 125 0.01 7.87 -16.58
N VAL A 126 0.15 8.90 -15.75
CA VAL A 126 -0.03 10.29 -16.21
C VAL A 126 1.04 10.66 -17.25
N SER A 127 2.31 10.27 -17.04
CA SER A 127 3.39 10.48 -18.02
C SER A 127 3.16 9.75 -19.35
N MET A 128 2.29 8.74 -19.32
CA MET A 128 1.86 7.94 -20.45
C MET A 128 0.65 8.53 -21.21
N GLY A 129 0.05 9.61 -20.70
CA GLY A 129 -1.20 10.17 -21.21
C GLY A 129 -2.43 9.28 -20.92
N ILE A 130 -2.35 8.45 -19.89
CA ILE A 130 -3.44 7.57 -19.46
C ILE A 130 -4.23 8.28 -18.36
N GLY A 131 -5.55 8.35 -18.51
CA GLY A 131 -6.44 8.78 -17.44
C GLY A 131 -6.39 7.78 -16.28
N SER A 132 -5.75 8.17 -15.18
CA SER A 132 -5.59 7.33 -14.02
C SER A 132 -6.19 7.97 -12.77
N ILE A 133 -6.82 7.16 -11.93
CA ILE A 133 -7.33 7.54 -10.62
C ILE A 133 -6.43 6.89 -9.58
N LEU A 134 -5.81 7.70 -8.71
CA LEU A 134 -5.05 7.19 -7.58
C LEU A 134 -6.03 6.66 -6.52
N ILE A 135 -5.75 5.49 -5.97
CA ILE A 135 -6.35 4.99 -4.74
C ILE A 135 -5.17 4.69 -3.82
N PRO A 136 -4.84 5.58 -2.87
CA PRO A 136 -3.73 5.34 -1.96
C PRO A 136 -4.06 4.19 -1.01
N PRO A 137 -3.05 3.52 -0.43
CA PRO A 137 -3.29 2.61 0.67
C PRO A 137 -3.95 3.37 1.82
N ALA A 138 -4.99 2.78 2.42
CA ALA A 138 -5.68 3.43 3.52
C ALA A 138 -5.97 2.47 4.66
N LYS A 139 -6.00 3.03 5.87
CA LYS A 139 -6.33 2.31 7.09
C LYS A 139 -7.21 3.18 7.98
N LYS A 140 -7.99 2.56 8.85
CA LYS A 140 -8.68 3.30 9.90
C LYS A 140 -7.65 3.84 10.89
N LYS A 141 -7.90 5.05 11.39
CA LYS A 141 -7.09 5.65 12.47
C LYS A 141 -7.05 4.71 13.67
N ILE A 142 -5.84 4.41 14.13
CA ILE A 142 -5.59 3.52 15.27
C ILE A 142 -5.70 4.33 16.55
N GLN A 143 -6.51 3.84 17.49
CA GLN A 143 -6.55 4.36 18.85
C GLN A 143 -5.62 3.53 19.74
N GLY A 144 -4.91 4.18 20.66
CA GLY A 144 -3.99 3.50 21.57
C GLY A 144 -3.23 4.45 22.47
N ALA A 145 -2.67 3.92 23.56
CA ALA A 145 -1.84 4.69 24.48
C ALA A 145 -0.51 5.05 23.83
N LYS A 146 -0.27 6.36 23.66
CA LYS A 146 0.92 6.91 23.01
C LYS A 146 2.03 7.17 24.03
N LYS A 147 2.52 6.14 24.74
CA LYS A 147 3.55 6.33 25.78
C LYS A 147 4.95 6.63 25.20
N ARG A 148 5.14 6.52 23.88
CA ARG A 148 6.38 6.87 23.16
C ARG A 148 7.63 6.27 23.82
N SER A 149 7.62 4.95 24.02
CA SER A 149 8.57 4.26 24.89
C SER A 149 9.83 3.71 24.21
N TYR A 150 9.81 3.48 22.90
CA TYR A 150 10.92 2.85 22.18
C TYR A 150 10.92 3.16 20.69
N VAL A 151 12.04 2.91 20.02
CA VAL A 151 12.15 2.87 18.56
C VAL A 151 11.74 1.48 18.08
N LEU A 152 10.94 1.40 17.02
CA LEU A 152 10.33 0.16 16.53
C LEU A 152 10.86 -0.22 15.14
N TYR A 153 11.13 -1.50 14.96
CA TYR A 153 11.23 -2.17 13.67
C TYR A 153 10.10 -3.19 13.57
N LEU A 154 9.39 -3.22 12.45
CA LEU A 154 8.29 -4.14 12.23
C LEU A 154 8.34 -4.67 10.79
N GLY A 155 8.64 -5.96 10.64
CA GLY A 155 8.73 -6.61 9.33
C GLY A 155 9.54 -7.89 9.34
N ARG A 156 9.58 -8.58 8.19
CA ARG A 156 10.38 -9.80 8.04
C ARG A 156 11.86 -9.53 8.30
N LEU A 157 12.54 -10.45 8.97
CA LEU A 157 13.98 -10.40 9.25
C LEU A 157 14.75 -11.08 8.10
N VAL A 158 14.84 -10.38 6.98
CA VAL A 158 15.51 -10.82 5.74
C VAL A 158 16.33 -9.68 5.15
N ASP A 159 17.30 -9.98 4.30
CA ASP A 159 18.24 -8.97 3.76
C ASP A 159 17.53 -7.81 3.06
N SER A 160 16.47 -8.09 2.28
CA SER A 160 15.72 -7.05 1.57
C SER A 160 15.03 -6.03 2.49
N LYS A 161 14.86 -6.37 3.78
CA LYS A 161 14.29 -5.50 4.82
C LYS A 161 15.34 -4.85 5.72
N ASN A 162 16.61 -5.26 5.59
CA ASN A 162 17.77 -4.69 6.27
C ASN A 162 17.61 -4.53 7.80
N PRO A 163 17.25 -5.59 8.54
CA PRO A 163 17.17 -5.51 10.00
C PRO A 163 18.52 -5.16 10.67
N MET A 164 19.64 -5.37 9.96
CA MET A 164 20.99 -5.06 10.45
C MET A 164 21.19 -3.56 10.68
N LEU A 165 20.70 -2.70 9.78
CA LEU A 165 20.80 -1.25 9.97
C LEU A 165 20.07 -0.77 11.23
N PHE A 166 18.96 -1.42 11.58
CA PHE A 166 18.23 -1.11 12.82
C PHE A 166 19.05 -1.43 14.07
N LEU A 167 19.75 -2.58 14.08
CA LEU A 167 20.67 -2.95 15.16
C LEU A 167 21.87 -2.00 15.24
N GLU A 168 22.37 -1.50 14.10
CA GLU A 168 23.42 -0.49 14.08
C GLU A 168 22.96 0.82 14.72
N LEU A 169 21.72 1.27 14.46
CA LEU A 169 21.14 2.42 15.16
C LEU A 169 21.04 2.15 16.66
N ALA A 170 20.57 0.97 17.07
CA ALA A 170 20.54 0.60 18.49
C ALA A 170 21.94 0.59 19.15
N ARG A 171 22.99 0.34 18.36
CA ARG A 171 24.39 0.44 18.79
C ARG A 171 24.82 1.87 19.09
N GLN A 172 24.34 2.83 18.29
CA GLN A 172 24.63 4.25 18.43
C GLN A 172 23.82 4.90 19.55
N PHE A 173 22.54 4.54 19.68
CA PHE A 173 21.62 5.14 20.65
C PHE A 173 21.42 4.25 21.90
N ARG A 174 22.49 4.06 22.69
CA ARG A 174 22.49 3.15 23.85
C ARG A 174 21.48 3.49 24.95
N ASN A 175 21.15 4.76 25.10
CA ASN A 175 20.19 5.23 26.10
C ASN A 175 18.73 5.07 25.64
N GLU A 176 18.52 4.64 24.40
CA GLU A 176 17.19 4.43 23.83
C GLU A 176 16.83 2.94 23.82
N LYS A 177 15.53 2.67 24.03
CA LYS A 177 14.99 1.31 23.93
C LYS A 177 14.59 1.01 22.51
N PHE A 178 14.94 -0.18 22.02
CA PHE A 178 14.60 -0.65 20.69
C PHE A 178 13.76 -1.93 20.77
N VAL A 179 12.75 -2.02 19.91
CA VAL A 179 11.92 -3.21 19.76
C VAL A 179 11.92 -3.64 18.31
N MET A 180 12.18 -4.92 18.06
CA MET A 180 12.07 -5.54 16.74
C MET A 180 10.96 -6.57 16.77
N ILE A 181 10.03 -6.50 15.81
CA ILE A 181 8.94 -7.45 15.67
C ILE A 181 9.00 -8.11 14.30
N GLY A 182 9.17 -9.43 14.27
CA GLY A 182 9.14 -10.21 13.04
C GLY A 182 9.93 -11.51 13.08
N LYS A 183 9.77 -12.31 12.02
CA LYS A 183 10.50 -13.56 11.77
C LYS A 183 11.23 -13.50 10.44
N GLY A 184 12.20 -14.38 10.24
CA GLY A 184 12.86 -14.56 8.95
C GLY A 184 14.20 -15.26 9.08
N GLN A 185 14.87 -15.44 7.95
CA GLN A 185 16.16 -16.12 7.85
C GLN A 185 17.25 -15.49 8.74
N LEU A 186 17.16 -14.18 9.01
CA LEU A 186 18.12 -13.47 9.85
C LEU A 186 17.75 -13.48 11.34
N ALA A 187 16.68 -14.17 11.76
CA ALA A 187 16.18 -14.10 13.14
C ALA A 187 17.21 -14.50 14.20
N GLU A 188 17.96 -15.59 13.97
CA GLU A 188 19.01 -16.05 14.91
C GLU A 188 20.15 -15.04 15.03
N LYS A 189 20.63 -14.52 13.89
CA LYS A 189 21.66 -13.48 13.85
C LYS A 189 21.21 -12.20 14.56
N VAL A 190 19.96 -11.78 14.33
CA VAL A 190 19.36 -10.62 15.00
C VAL A 190 19.25 -10.86 16.50
N ALA A 191 18.85 -12.06 16.93
CA ALA A 191 18.74 -12.41 18.35
C ALA A 191 20.09 -12.37 19.07
N ALA A 192 21.14 -12.93 18.45
CA ALA A 192 22.50 -12.91 19.01
C ALA A 192 22.99 -11.47 19.23
N ILE A 193 22.90 -10.62 18.21
CA ILE A 193 23.32 -9.21 18.31
C ILE A 193 22.44 -8.47 19.32
N ALA A 194 21.12 -8.63 19.28
CA ALA A 194 20.22 -7.99 20.24
C ALA A 194 20.58 -8.32 21.70
N GLY A 195 20.98 -9.56 21.97
CA GLY A 195 21.48 -10.00 23.28
C GLY A 195 22.74 -9.27 23.73
N GLU A 196 23.69 -9.02 22.82
CA GLU A 196 24.90 -8.24 23.12
C GLU A 196 24.62 -6.76 23.41
N LEU A 197 23.62 -6.17 22.74
CA LEU A 197 23.35 -4.74 22.84
C LEU A 197 22.66 -4.35 24.16
N GLY A 198 21.88 -5.26 24.77
CA GLY A 198 21.17 -5.03 26.04
C GLY A 198 19.99 -4.05 25.98
N ASN A 199 19.91 -3.19 24.95
CA ASN A 199 18.83 -2.22 24.74
C ASN A 199 17.83 -2.61 23.64
N VAL A 200 17.93 -3.83 23.09
CA VAL A 200 17.08 -4.33 22.00
C VAL A 200 16.25 -5.51 22.47
N LYS A 201 14.92 -5.42 22.31
CA LYS A 201 13.99 -6.53 22.51
C LYS A 201 13.53 -7.10 21.17
N LEU A 202 13.77 -8.38 20.94
CA LEU A 202 13.24 -9.10 19.78
C LEU A 202 11.94 -9.83 20.14
N ILE A 203 10.89 -9.64 19.34
CA ILE A 203 9.60 -10.32 19.45
C ILE A 203 9.35 -11.05 18.13
N GLN A 204 9.47 -12.36 18.13
CA GLN A 204 9.27 -13.15 16.91
C GLN A 204 7.81 -13.47 16.63
N PHE A 205 6.97 -13.55 17.65
CA PHE A 205 5.55 -13.87 17.49
C PHE A 205 4.69 -12.88 18.26
N VAL A 206 3.62 -12.44 17.61
CA VAL A 206 2.58 -11.61 18.20
C VAL A 206 1.27 -12.33 17.90
N GLU A 207 0.54 -12.72 18.94
CA GLU A 207 -0.60 -13.63 18.80
C GLU A 207 -1.80 -12.94 18.14
N LYS A 208 -2.00 -11.65 18.41
CA LYS A 208 -3.12 -10.87 17.86
C LYS A 208 -2.60 -9.69 17.05
N SER A 209 -3.21 -9.45 15.89
CA SER A 209 -2.90 -8.27 15.07
C SER A 209 -3.07 -6.95 15.82
N ASP A 210 -4.02 -6.88 16.75
CA ASP A 210 -4.28 -5.67 17.53
C ASP A 210 -3.12 -5.31 18.47
N ASP A 211 -2.33 -6.29 18.88
CA ASP A 211 -1.13 -6.05 19.68
C ASP A 211 -0.05 -5.33 18.86
N ILE A 212 0.00 -5.57 17.54
CA ILE A 212 0.90 -4.84 16.62
C ILE A 212 0.54 -3.36 16.58
N TYR A 213 -0.75 -3.02 16.58
CA TYR A 213 -1.21 -1.63 16.62
C TYR A 213 -0.88 -0.95 17.95
N GLY A 214 -0.97 -1.69 19.06
CA GLY A 214 -0.47 -1.21 20.35
C GLY A 214 1.02 -0.91 20.33
N HIS A 215 1.82 -1.76 19.67
CA HIS A 215 3.25 -1.52 19.49
C HIS A 215 3.55 -0.28 18.64
N LEU A 216 2.84 -0.13 17.53
CA LEU A 216 2.94 1.05 16.66
C LEU A 216 2.57 2.33 17.41
N ALA A 217 1.43 2.37 18.09
CA ALA A 217 0.98 3.53 18.87
C ALA A 217 1.94 3.92 20.00
N ASN A 218 2.60 2.93 20.61
CA ASN A 218 3.55 3.18 21.69
C ASN A 218 4.96 3.56 21.21
N ALA A 219 5.28 3.40 19.92
CA ALA A 219 6.60 3.71 19.42
C ALA A 219 6.86 5.24 19.36
N LYS A 220 8.12 5.62 19.62
CA LYS A 220 8.69 6.96 19.35
C LYS A 220 8.86 7.20 17.85
N LEU A 221 9.29 6.15 17.15
CA LEU A 221 9.69 6.16 15.75
C LEU A 221 9.60 4.73 15.22
N LEU A 222 8.98 4.54 14.05
CA LEU A 222 9.15 3.35 13.23
C LEU A 222 10.33 3.57 12.27
N VAL A 223 11.27 2.63 12.22
CA VAL A 223 12.38 2.65 11.24
C VAL A 223 12.14 1.56 10.21
N GLN A 224 12.05 1.95 8.94
CA GLN A 224 11.85 1.06 7.78
C GLN A 224 13.06 1.10 6.83
N PRO A 225 14.16 0.38 7.15
CA PRO A 225 15.42 0.44 6.41
C PRO A 225 15.46 -0.45 5.15
N ALA A 226 14.30 -0.87 4.64
CA ALA A 226 14.20 -1.85 3.57
C ALA A 226 14.79 -1.36 2.24
N PHE A 227 15.62 -2.19 1.59
CA PHE A 227 16.07 -1.97 0.21
C PHE A 227 14.93 -2.14 -0.80
N ARG A 228 13.97 -3.01 -0.49
CA ARG A 228 12.79 -3.24 -1.33
C ARG A 228 11.55 -3.42 -0.49
N ASP A 229 10.58 -2.54 -0.69
CA ASP A 229 9.24 -2.66 -0.15
C ASP A 229 8.25 -2.03 -1.11
N PRO A 230 7.63 -2.81 -2.03
CA PRO A 230 6.79 -2.26 -3.09
C PRO A 230 5.60 -1.45 -2.56
N ILE A 231 5.08 -1.83 -1.40
CA ILE A 231 3.90 -1.18 -0.82
C ILE A 231 4.16 -0.69 0.61
N GLY A 232 4.90 -1.42 1.44
CA GLY A 232 5.31 -0.96 2.77
C GLY A 232 4.18 -0.51 3.70
N PHE A 233 3.17 -1.37 3.88
CA PHE A 233 1.98 -1.10 4.71
C PHE A 233 2.27 -0.60 6.10
N VAL A 234 3.36 -1.10 6.70
CA VAL A 234 3.77 -0.74 8.04
C VAL A 234 3.94 0.76 8.23
N VAL A 235 4.27 1.48 7.15
CA VAL A 235 4.33 2.94 7.13
C VAL A 235 2.94 3.55 7.32
N VAL A 236 1.94 3.10 6.55
CA VAL A 236 0.55 3.57 6.68
C VAL A 236 -0.02 3.21 8.05
N GLU A 237 0.33 2.04 8.58
CA GLU A 237 -0.08 1.61 9.92
C GLU A 237 0.54 2.50 11.01
N ALA A 238 1.83 2.82 10.92
CA ALA A 238 2.47 3.76 11.83
C ALA A 238 1.85 5.15 11.77
N LEU A 239 1.63 5.70 10.58
CA LEU A 239 0.98 7.00 10.40
C LEU A 239 -0.44 7.00 10.99
N SER A 240 -1.21 5.92 10.79
CA SER A 240 -2.55 5.78 11.37
C SER A 240 -2.56 5.73 12.91
N ALA A 241 -1.42 5.38 13.52
CA ALA A 241 -1.19 5.41 14.97
C ALA A 241 -0.48 6.70 15.45
N GLN A 242 -0.33 7.70 14.55
CA GLN A 242 0.43 8.93 14.76
C GLN A 242 1.91 8.69 15.13
N THR A 243 2.51 7.64 14.59
CA THR A 243 3.90 7.28 14.86
C THR A 243 4.77 7.78 13.72
N PRO A 244 5.78 8.61 14.00
CA PRO A 244 6.76 9.06 13.01
C PRO A 244 7.44 7.86 12.33
N VAL A 245 7.83 8.04 11.08
CA VAL A 245 8.48 6.99 10.29
C VAL A 245 9.79 7.51 9.73
N LEU A 246 10.85 6.72 9.75
CA LEU A 246 12.08 6.96 8.98
C LEU A 246 12.25 5.79 8.01
N ALA A 247 12.14 6.06 6.71
CA ALA A 247 12.12 5.03 5.68
C ALA A 247 13.22 5.21 4.62
N SER A 248 13.57 4.13 3.95
CA SER A 248 14.54 4.17 2.85
C SER A 248 13.97 4.89 1.63
N ARG A 249 14.80 5.66 0.94
CA ARG A 249 14.46 6.23 -0.38
C ARG A 249 14.13 5.12 -1.37
N GLY A 250 13.04 5.29 -2.12
CA GLY A 250 12.70 4.42 -3.24
C GLY A 250 11.81 3.22 -2.90
N VAL A 251 11.51 2.98 -1.62
CA VAL A 251 10.41 2.07 -1.25
C VAL A 251 9.06 2.69 -1.64
N GLY A 252 8.03 1.87 -1.87
CA GLY A 252 6.74 2.37 -2.37
C GLY A 252 6.10 3.42 -1.47
N THR A 253 6.12 3.19 -0.15
CA THR A 253 5.53 4.14 0.80
C THR A 253 6.36 5.37 1.10
N SER A 254 7.62 5.46 0.66
CA SER A 254 8.39 6.71 0.84
C SER A 254 7.76 7.88 0.07
N ASP A 255 6.98 7.60 -0.97
CA ASP A 255 6.29 8.62 -1.78
C ASP A 255 5.19 9.38 -1.00
N TYR A 256 4.78 8.89 0.17
CA TYR A 256 3.80 9.54 1.06
C TYR A 256 4.45 10.23 2.26
N LEU A 257 5.76 10.08 2.44
CA LEU A 257 6.47 10.62 3.59
C LEU A 257 7.10 11.98 3.28
N PRO A 258 7.25 12.85 4.29
CA PRO A 258 7.99 14.09 4.14
C PRO A 258 9.49 13.79 3.95
N ALA A 259 10.22 14.67 3.25
CA ALA A 259 11.60 14.41 2.81
C ALA A 259 12.58 14.20 3.98
N GLU A 260 12.35 14.85 5.11
CA GLU A 260 13.12 14.70 6.35
C GLU A 260 13.03 13.29 6.96
N TRP A 261 12.04 12.50 6.55
CA TRP A 261 11.79 11.13 7.00
C TRP A 261 12.24 10.07 5.99
N ILE A 262 12.91 10.49 4.91
CA ILE A 262 13.41 9.59 3.87
C ILE A 262 14.93 9.62 3.89
N ALA A 263 15.58 8.49 4.13
CA ALA A 263 17.05 8.38 4.15
C ALA A 263 17.58 7.54 2.97
N ASP A 264 18.81 7.80 2.53
CA ASP A 264 19.49 6.93 1.58
C ASP A 264 19.80 5.57 2.24
N PRO A 265 19.36 4.43 1.68
CA PRO A 265 19.60 3.12 2.28
C PRO A 265 21.10 2.77 2.41
N ALA A 266 21.99 3.41 1.65
CA ALA A 266 23.43 3.20 1.74
C ALA A 266 24.16 4.14 2.71
N ASN A 267 23.55 5.27 3.11
CA ASN A 267 24.22 6.30 3.91
C ASN A 267 23.89 6.18 5.40
N LYS A 268 24.67 5.39 6.14
CA LYS A 268 24.48 5.16 7.58
C LYS A 268 24.46 6.45 8.41
N ASN A 269 25.31 7.42 8.08
CA ASN A 269 25.37 8.69 8.81
C ASN A 269 24.07 9.49 8.67
N GLU A 270 23.43 9.43 7.50
CA GLU A 270 22.12 10.05 7.29
C GLU A 270 21.05 9.42 8.19
N TRP A 271 21.03 8.10 8.33
CA TRP A 271 20.11 7.42 9.25
C TRP A 271 20.30 7.85 10.70
N VAL A 272 21.55 7.88 11.18
CA VAL A 272 21.86 8.34 12.55
C VAL A 272 21.40 9.78 12.76
N ALA A 273 21.77 10.69 11.86
CA ALA A 273 21.40 12.11 11.97
C ALA A 273 19.88 12.32 11.96
N LYS A 274 19.16 11.63 11.07
CA LYS A 274 17.69 11.71 10.99
C LYS A 274 17.00 11.07 12.18
N THR A 275 17.49 9.93 12.67
CA THR A 275 16.99 9.32 13.91
C THR A 275 17.15 10.28 15.09
N GLN A 276 18.34 10.85 15.29
CA GLN A 276 18.58 11.83 16.36
C GLN A 276 17.62 13.02 16.27
N LYS A 277 17.44 13.59 15.06
CA LYS A 277 16.56 14.75 14.83
C LYS A 277 15.09 14.43 15.12
N ILE A 278 14.61 13.24 14.75
CA ILE A 278 13.23 12.83 15.03
C ILE A 278 13.05 12.60 16.54
N LEU A 279 13.99 11.90 17.18
CA LEU A 279 13.92 11.58 18.60
C LEU A 279 14.01 12.81 19.51
N SER A 280 14.70 13.87 19.08
CA SER A 280 14.74 15.13 19.83
C SER A 280 13.46 15.97 19.72
N ASN A 281 12.53 15.63 18.82
CA ASN A 281 11.33 16.43 18.52
C ASN A 281 10.07 15.55 18.43
N LEU A 282 9.85 14.66 19.41
CA LEU A 282 8.81 13.61 19.33
C LEU A 282 7.40 14.15 19.12
N GLU A 283 6.99 15.19 19.87
CA GLU A 283 5.63 15.75 19.75
C GLU A 283 5.38 16.39 18.38
N GLN A 284 6.35 17.16 17.89
CA GLN A 284 6.28 17.77 16.56
C GLN A 284 6.18 16.69 15.48
N ASN A 285 7.00 15.65 15.56
CA ASN A 285 6.96 14.56 14.59
C ASN A 285 5.67 13.73 14.69
N ALA A 286 5.08 13.57 15.89
CA ALA A 286 3.78 12.92 16.05
C ALA A 286 2.66 13.72 15.38
N ARG A 287 2.65 15.05 15.53
CA ARG A 287 1.72 15.93 14.80
C ARG A 287 1.94 15.85 13.30
N LEU A 288 3.19 15.84 12.84
CA LEU A 288 3.53 15.68 11.43
C LEU A 288 3.05 14.32 10.88
N ALA A 289 3.10 13.25 11.68
CA ALA A 289 2.57 11.94 11.28
C ALA A 289 1.07 12.00 11.02
N GLU A 290 0.32 12.65 11.91
CA GLU A 290 -1.12 12.87 11.77
C GLU A 290 -1.45 13.74 10.54
N THR A 291 -0.79 14.89 10.40
CA THR A 291 -0.99 15.77 9.24
C THR A 291 -0.64 15.07 7.93
N THR A 292 0.43 14.26 7.91
CA THR A 292 0.81 13.47 6.74
C THR A 292 -0.28 12.44 6.41
N PHE A 293 -0.78 11.72 7.43
CA PHE A 293 -1.84 10.73 7.27
C PHE A 293 -3.12 11.31 6.65
N GLU A 294 -3.52 12.50 7.09
CA GLU A 294 -4.71 13.20 6.58
C GLU A 294 -4.47 13.80 5.19
N LYS A 295 -3.37 14.54 5.00
CA LYS A 295 -3.02 15.18 3.73
C LYS A 295 -2.89 14.18 2.57
N GLU A 296 -2.41 12.98 2.88
CA GLU A 296 -2.16 11.92 1.89
C GLU A 296 -3.36 11.00 1.67
N HIS A 297 -4.54 11.33 2.26
CA HIS A 297 -5.77 10.55 2.17
C HIS A 297 -5.60 9.08 2.61
N LEU A 298 -4.79 8.85 3.64
CA LEU A 298 -4.47 7.51 4.13
C LEU A 298 -5.49 7.00 5.17
N ASN A 299 -6.44 7.84 5.58
CA ASN A 299 -7.56 7.43 6.41
C ASN A 299 -8.66 6.82 5.54
N ILE A 300 -9.05 5.56 5.78
CA ILE A 300 -10.12 4.89 4.99
C ILE A 300 -11.47 5.61 5.05
N GLU A 301 -11.69 6.45 6.07
CA GLU A 301 -12.89 7.26 6.26
C GLU A 301 -12.83 8.61 5.52
N ASP A 302 -11.75 8.89 4.79
CA ASP A 302 -11.57 10.14 4.04
C ASP A 302 -12.60 10.27 2.89
N PRO A 303 -13.25 11.44 2.71
CA PRO A 303 -14.17 11.72 1.59
C PRO A 303 -13.56 11.48 0.20
N TYR A 304 -12.23 11.50 0.08
CA TYR A 304 -11.48 11.21 -1.14
C TYR A 304 -11.94 9.91 -1.80
N PHE A 305 -12.19 8.84 -1.04
CA PHE A 305 -12.58 7.54 -1.62
C PHE A 305 -13.93 7.60 -2.35
N ARG A 306 -14.87 8.42 -1.84
CA ARG A 306 -16.13 8.70 -2.54
C ARG A 306 -15.90 9.53 -3.81
N GLN A 307 -15.02 10.52 -3.77
CA GLN A 307 -14.68 11.33 -4.93
C GLN A 307 -13.97 10.50 -6.02
N ALA A 308 -13.06 9.60 -5.62
CA ALA A 308 -12.38 8.67 -6.52
C ALA A 308 -13.39 7.75 -7.22
N ALA A 309 -14.40 7.25 -6.49
CA ALA A 309 -15.49 6.49 -7.07
C ALA A 309 -16.27 7.32 -8.10
N GLY A 310 -16.65 8.56 -7.78
CA GLY A 310 -17.33 9.44 -8.73
C GLY A 310 -16.52 9.72 -10.01
N LYS A 311 -15.21 9.92 -9.89
CA LYS A 311 -14.32 10.05 -11.06
C LYS A 311 -14.29 8.78 -11.90
N LEU A 312 -14.22 7.61 -11.25
CA LEU A 312 -14.20 6.32 -11.93
C LEU A 312 -15.53 6.05 -12.64
N GLN A 313 -16.64 6.42 -12.01
CA GLN A 313 -17.96 6.36 -12.61
C GLN A 313 -18.03 7.18 -13.89
N LEU A 314 -17.61 8.44 -13.86
CA LEU A 314 -17.63 9.30 -15.04
C LEU A 314 -16.78 8.73 -16.18
N ALA A 315 -15.60 8.18 -15.85
CA ALA A 315 -14.73 7.55 -16.84
C ALA A 315 -15.38 6.29 -17.46
N LEU A 316 -16.00 5.44 -16.64
CA LEU A 316 -16.74 4.26 -17.11
C LEU A 316 -17.91 4.64 -18.00
N LYS A 317 -18.76 5.60 -17.57
CA LYS A 317 -19.95 6.05 -18.33
C LYS A 317 -19.57 6.72 -19.66
N SER A 318 -18.48 7.48 -19.67
CA SER A 318 -17.96 8.10 -20.89
C SER A 318 -17.56 7.07 -21.94
N ARG A 319 -16.98 5.94 -21.52
CA ARG A 319 -16.54 4.88 -22.43
C ARG A 319 -17.65 3.87 -22.78
N TRP A 320 -18.49 3.53 -21.81
CA TRP A 320 -19.56 2.55 -21.91
C TRP A 320 -20.89 3.14 -21.41
N PRO A 321 -21.59 3.94 -22.24
CA PRO A 321 -22.83 4.61 -21.83
C PRO A 321 -23.97 3.66 -21.47
N HIS A 322 -23.94 2.40 -21.90
CA HIS A 322 -24.97 1.42 -21.55
C HIS A 322 -24.94 1.01 -20.08
N LEU A 323 -23.86 1.33 -19.34
CA LEU A 323 -23.75 1.10 -17.90
C LEU A 323 -24.63 2.02 -17.03
N THR A 324 -25.62 2.71 -17.61
CA THR A 324 -26.55 3.58 -16.86
C THR A 324 -28.01 3.31 -17.13
N ASN A 325 -28.30 2.38 -18.03
CA ASN A 325 -29.65 2.20 -18.57
C ASN A 325 -30.34 1.01 -17.92
N HIS A 326 -30.44 0.95 -16.59
CA HIS A 326 -31.40 0.09 -15.89
C HIS A 326 -31.81 0.70 -14.56
#